data_AF-C0ZVW7-F1
#
_entry.id   AF-C0ZVW7-F1
#
_cell.length_a   1.000
_cell.length_b   1.000
_cell.length_c   1.000
_cell.angle_alpha   90.00
_cell.angle_beta   90.00
_cell.angle_gamma   90.00
#
_symmetry.space_group_name_H-M   'P 1'
#
loop_
_entity.id
_entity.type
_entity.pdbx_description
1 polymer ?
#
loop_
_entity_poly.entity_id
_entity_poly.type
_entity_poly.pdbx_seq_one_letter_code
_entity_poly.pdbx_strand_id
1 'polypeptide(L)' 'MTEPVKGPASYFPSIEKKYGRPIGEWQELIRSSDLTKHMELVNWLKSEHGMGHGHANALVAHTLKEG' A
#
# COMPACT_ATOMS: atom_id res chain seq x y z
N MET A 1 0.13 -22.19 -12.42
CA MET A 1 -0.34 -21.01 -13.18
C MET A 1 -0.61 -19.92 -12.14
N THR A 2 0.13 -18.82 -12.17
CA THR A 2 -0.07 -17.71 -11.22
C THR A 2 -1.40 -17.06 -11.53
N GLU A 3 -2.36 -17.16 -10.60
CA GLU A 3 -3.67 -16.52 -10.74
C GLU A 3 -3.48 -15.03 -11.07
N PRO A 4 -4.23 -14.48 -12.05
CA PRO A 4 -4.16 -13.05 -12.32
C PRO A 4 -4.63 -12.35 -11.06
N VAL A 5 -3.72 -11.67 -10.38
CA VAL A 5 -4.04 -10.90 -9.18
C VAL A 5 -4.99 -9.78 -9.61
N LYS A 6 -6.29 -10.01 -9.43
CA LYS A 6 -7.33 -9.03 -9.79
C LYS A 6 -7.46 -8.05 -8.62
N GLY A 7 -7.35 -6.75 -8.91
CA GLY A 7 -7.53 -5.69 -7.92
C GLY A 7 -6.23 -5.04 -7.44
N PRO A 8 -6.26 -4.33 -6.29
CA PRO A 8 -5.14 -3.53 -5.79
C PRO A 8 -3.82 -4.31 -5.63
N ALA A 9 -3.92 -5.60 -5.35
CA ALA A 9 -2.77 -6.48 -5.19
C ALA A 9 -1.97 -6.70 -6.50
N SER A 10 -2.51 -6.34 -7.68
CA SER A 10 -1.73 -6.38 -8.93
C SER A 10 -0.57 -5.39 -8.93
N TYR A 11 -0.66 -4.33 -8.13
CA TYR A 11 0.39 -3.33 -7.99
C TYR A 11 1.52 -3.79 -7.06
N PHE A 12 1.32 -4.84 -6.26
CA PHE A 12 2.22 -5.23 -5.19
C PHE A 12 3.64 -5.58 -5.66
N PRO A 13 3.82 -6.44 -6.70
CA PRO A 13 5.16 -6.71 -7.22
C PRO A 13 5.88 -5.44 -7.71
N SER A 14 5.14 -4.47 -8.25
CA SER A 14 5.71 -3.21 -8.72
C SER A 14 6.06 -2.27 -7.56
N ILE A 15 5.28 -2.28 -6.48
CA ILE A 15 5.54 -1.51 -5.26
C ILE A 15 6.80 -2.05 -4.58
N GLU A 16 6.90 -3.35 -4.36
CA GLU A 16 8.09 -3.96 -3.75
C GLU A 16 9.34 -3.70 -4.58
N LYS A 17 9.24 -3.85 -5.90
CA LYS A 17 10.36 -3.55 -6.82
C LYS A 17 10.76 -2.07 -6.81
N LYS A 18 9.81 -1.15 -6.67
CA LYS A 18 10.06 0.30 -6.74
C LYS A 18 10.56 0.88 -5.42
N TYR A 19 10.02 0.42 -4.30
CA TYR A 19 10.29 0.98 -2.97
C TYR A 19 11.16 0.08 -2.10
N GLY A 20 11.52 -1.12 -2.58
CA GLY A 20 12.52 -2.00 -1.96
C GLY A 20 12.09 -2.64 -0.64
N ARG A 21 10.79 -2.64 -0.34
CA ARG A 21 10.24 -3.20 0.91
C ARG A 21 9.07 -4.15 0.62
N PRO A 22 8.94 -5.26 1.36
CA PRO A 22 7.81 -6.18 1.21
C PRO A 22 6.47 -5.51 1.49
N ILE A 23 5.39 -6.00 0.89
CA ILE A 23 4.04 -5.47 1.16
C ILE A 23 3.64 -5.62 2.63
N GLY A 24 4.04 -6.71 3.29
CA GLY A 24 3.79 -6.92 4.72
C GLY A 24 4.30 -5.75 5.57
N GLU A 25 5.51 -5.27 5.30
CA GLU A 25 6.06 -4.11 6.01
C GLU A 25 5.26 -2.82 5.75
N TRP A 26 4.79 -2.61 4.51
CA TRP A 26 3.94 -1.46 4.21
C TRP A 26 2.61 -1.52 4.95
N GLN A 27 1.99 -2.70 5.02
CA GLN A 27 0.76 -2.93 5.76
C GLN A 27 0.96 -2.69 7.26
N GLU A 28 2.06 -3.19 7.83
CA GLU A 28 2.41 -2.95 9.23
C GLU A 28 2.68 -1.47 9.51
N LEU A 29 3.36 -0.76 8.62
CA LEU A 29 3.57 0.69 8.71
C LEU A 29 2.26 1.46 8.72
N ILE A 30 1.34 1.11 7.82
CA ILE A 30 0.00 1.71 7.75
C ILE A 30 -0.78 1.45 9.04
N ARG A 31 -0.77 0.21 9.55
CA ARG A 31 -1.45 -0.18 10.80
C ARG A 31 -0.82 0.41 12.06
N SER A 32 0.49 0.64 12.04
CA SER A 32 1.23 1.26 13.14
C SER A 32 1.12 2.78 13.13
N SER A 33 0.60 3.38 12.06
CA SER A 33 0.36 4.81 12.01
C SER A 33 -0.90 5.16 12.82
N ASP A 34 -0.90 6.31 13.48
CA ASP A 34 -2.08 6.86 14.16
C ASP A 34 -3.19 7.33 13.19
N LEU A 35 -2.95 7.21 11.87
CA LEU A 35 -3.88 7.65 10.84
C LEU A 35 -4.91 6.57 10.55
N THR A 36 -6.18 6.95 10.65
CA THR A 36 -7.31 6.02 10.44
C THR A 36 -8.06 6.28 9.14
N LYS A 37 -7.94 7.49 8.57
CA LYS A 37 -8.63 7.81 7.32
C LYS A 37 -7.82 7.37 6.13
N HIS A 38 -8.49 6.70 5.19
CA HIS A 38 -7.92 6.26 3.92
C HIS A 38 -7.12 7.35 3.21
N MET A 39 -7.69 8.55 3.05
CA MET A 39 -7.02 9.64 2.35
C MET A 39 -5.83 10.24 3.12
N GLU A 40 -5.85 10.19 4.45
CA GLU A 40 -4.72 10.64 5.27
C GLU A 40 -3.54 9.68 5.11
N LEU A 41 -3.80 8.37 5.18
CA LEU A 41 -2.81 7.31 4.92
C LEU A 41 -2.22 7.40 3.51
N VAL A 42 -3.05 7.61 2.49
CA VAL A 42 -2.59 7.77 1.11
C VAL A 42 -1.68 8.98 0.97
N ASN A 43 -2.03 10.11 1.57
CA ASN A 43 -1.20 11.30 1.53
C ASN A 43 0.08 11.14 2.35
N TRP A 44 0.04 10.46 3.49
CA TRP A 44 1.21 10.13 4.29
C TRP A 44 2.22 9.28 3.51
N LEU A 45 1.77 8.21 2.84
CA LEU A 45 2.63 7.40 1.97
C LEU A 45 3.22 8.20 0.80
N LYS A 46 2.45 9.14 0.25
CA LYS A 46 2.93 10.03 -0.82
C LYS A 46 4.01 10.98 -0.31
N SER A 47 3.80 11.60 0.86
CA SER A 47 4.70 12.61 1.42
C SER A 47 5.96 12.01 2.04
N GLU A 48 5.81 11.01 2.92
CA GLU A 48 6.93 10.42 3.66
C GLU A 48 7.72 9.41 2.83
N HIS A 49 7.04 8.65 1.95
CA HIS A 49 7.66 7.55 1.21
C HIS A 49 7.76 7.82 -0.30
N GLY A 50 7.38 9.03 -0.76
CA GLY A 50 7.44 9.39 -2.18
C GLY A 50 6.56 8.50 -3.06
N MET A 51 5.52 7.90 -2.48
CA MET A 51 4.71 6.92 -3.17
C MET A 51 3.79 7.57 -4.22
N GLY A 52 3.59 6.92 -5.37
CA GLY A 52 2.63 7.41 -6.37
C GLY A 52 1.19 7.18 -5.91
N HIS A 53 0.23 7.99 -6.40
CA HIS A 53 -1.18 7.90 -5.96
C HIS A 53 -1.77 6.49 -6.11
N GLY A 54 -1.58 5.83 -7.26
CA GLY A 54 -2.09 4.48 -7.49
C GLY A 54 -1.48 3.43 -6.54
N HIS A 55 -0.18 3.53 -6.26
CA HIS A 55 0.52 2.63 -5.34
C HIS A 55 0.05 2.82 -3.89
N ALA A 56 -0.01 4.08 -3.44
CA ALA A 56 -0.46 4.42 -2.09
C ALA A 56 -1.92 4.01 -1.89
N ASN A 57 -2.79 4.31 -2.86
CA ASN A 57 -4.20 3.93 -2.80
C ASN A 57 -4.37 2.42 -2.75
N ALA A 58 -3.60 1.66 -3.55
CA ALA A 58 -3.69 0.21 -3.56
C ALA A 58 -3.30 -0.42 -2.22
N LEU A 59 -2.20 0.05 -1.63
CA LEU A 59 -1.73 -0.41 -0.31
C LEU A 59 -2.75 -0.11 0.79
N VAL A 60 -3.20 1.13 0.89
CA VAL A 60 -4.14 1.55 1.94
C VAL A 60 -5.49 0.83 1.78
N ALA A 61 -6.04 0.78 0.56
CA ALA A 61 -7.31 0.09 0.30
C ALA A 61 -7.24 -1.39 0.67
N HIS A 62 -6.12 -2.05 0.38
CA HIS A 62 -5.96 -3.46 0.74
C HIS A 62 -5.78 -3.64 2.25
N THR A 63 -4.88 -2.87 2.87
CA THR A 63 -4.59 -2.94 4.31
C THR A 63 -5.83 -2.71 5.17
N LEU A 64 -6.66 -1.71 4.82
CA LEU A 64 -7.89 -1.40 5.53
C LEU A 64 -9.04 -2.38 5.26
N LYS A 65 -8.99 -3.14 4.16
CA LYS A 65 -10.00 -4.15 3.83
C LYS A 65 -9.68 -5.52 4.44
N GLU A 66 -8.39 -5.80 4.67
CA GLU A 66 -7.95 -7.02 5.36
C GLU A 66 -8.07 -6.95 6.88
N GLY A 67 -8.18 -5.75 7.45
CA GLY A 67 -8.33 -5.50 8.90
C GLY A 67 -9.78 -5.50 9.37
#